data_AF-A0A7W0YPH4-F1
#
_entry.id   AF-A0A7W0YPH4-F1
#
_cell.length_a   1.000
_cell.length_b   1.000
_cell.length_c   1.000
_cell.angle_alpha   90.00
_cell.angle_beta   90.00
_cell.angle_gamma   90.00
#
_symmetry.space_group_name_H-M   'P 1'
#
loop_
_entity.id
_entity.type
_entity.pdbx_description
1 polymer ?
#
loop_
_entity_poly.entity_id
_entity_poly.type
_entity_poly.pdbx_seq_one_letter_code
_entity_poly.pdbx_strand_id
1 'polypeptide(L)' 'MERIFARRWLCVGRADRIPSPGDYFLQQVGKESIIVFRDRSGGFRAYYNVCRHRGTRLCE' A
#
# COMPACT_ATOMS: atom_id res chain seq x y z
N MET A 1 -9.65 13.83 -6.72
CA MET A 1 -9.34 12.43 -6.35
C MET A 1 -10.05 11.41 -7.22
N GLU A 2 -11.39 11.38 -7.25
CA GLU A 2 -12.18 10.30 -7.89
C GLU A 2 -11.95 10.10 -9.40
N ARG A 3 -11.80 11.16 -10.19
CA ARG A 3 -11.74 11.04 -11.65
C ARG A 3 -10.37 10.64 -12.19
N ILE A 4 -9.30 10.85 -11.43
CA ILE A 4 -7.92 10.65 -11.88
C ILE A 4 -7.23 9.65 -10.97
N PHE A 5 -6.88 10.03 -9.75
CA PHE A 5 -6.05 9.22 -8.86
C PHE A 5 -6.70 7.90 -8.43
N ALA A 6 -8.03 7.84 -8.29
CA ALA A 6 -8.73 6.60 -7.96
C ALA A 6 -8.95 5.66 -9.17
N ARG A 7 -8.61 6.10 -10.39
CA ARG A 7 -8.93 5.39 -11.65
C ARG A 7 -7.73 5.17 -12.55
N ARG A 8 -6.53 5.58 -12.13
CA ARG A 8 -5.30 5.50 -12.92
C ARG A 8 -4.23 4.77 -12.13
N TRP A 9 -3.30 4.17 -12.85
CA TRP A 9 -2.10 3.60 -12.25
C TRP A 9 -1.24 4.72 -11.65
N LEU A 10 -0.73 4.48 -10.44
CA LEU A 10 0.15 5.39 -9.71
C LEU A 10 1.46 4.67 -9.42
N CYS A 11 2.57 5.30 -9.76
CA CYS A 11 3.89 4.83 -9.34
C CYS A 11 4.10 5.20 -7.87
N VAL A 12 4.20 4.21 -6.99
CA VAL A 12 4.26 4.39 -5.53
C VAL A 12 5.64 4.14 -4.93
N GLY A 13 6.58 3.61 -5.70
CA GLY A 13 7.92 3.30 -5.22
C GLY A 13 8.64 2.31 -6.12
N ARG A 14 9.82 1.87 -5.65
CA ARG A 14 10.67 0.91 -6.35
C ARG A 14 10.69 -0.43 -5.64
N ALA A 15 10.94 -1.49 -6.40
CA ALA A 15 11.03 -2.86 -5.92
C ALA A 15 12.09 -3.05 -4.81
N ASP A 16 13.20 -2.33 -4.86
CA ASP A 16 14.30 -2.40 -3.91
C ASP A 16 13.98 -1.79 -2.53
N ARG A 17 12.87 -1.07 -2.38
CA ARG A 17 12.41 -0.57 -1.08
C ARG A 17 11.89 -1.68 -0.16
N ILE A 18 11.45 -2.80 -0.75
CA ILE A 18 10.91 -3.98 -0.06
C ILE A 18 11.53 -5.25 -0.66
N PRO A 19 12.84 -5.46 -0.44
CA PRO A 19 13.59 -6.54 -1.07
C PRO A 19 13.13 -7.93 -0.62
N SER A 20 12.67 -8.07 0.63
CA SER A 20 12.38 -9.37 1.25
C SER A 20 10.90 -9.54 1.61
N PRO A 21 10.37 -10.78 1.62
CA PRO A 21 9.04 -11.05 2.14
C PRO A 21 8.82 -10.51 3.55
N GLY A 22 7.71 -9.82 3.77
CA GLY A 22 7.39 -9.15 5.04
C GLY A 22 7.81 -7.68 5.09
N ASP A 23 8.75 -7.25 4.23
CA ASP A 23 9.09 -5.82 4.11
C ASP A 23 7.88 -5.05 3.55
N TYR A 24 7.63 -3.89 4.14
CA TYR A 24 6.56 -2.99 3.70
C TYR A 24 6.97 -1.53 3.84
N PHE A 25 6.25 -0.66 3.14
CA PHE A 25 6.24 0.77 3.40
C PHE A 25 4.83 1.32 3.23
N LEU A 26 4.58 2.48 3.84
CA LEU A 26 3.34 3.20 3.67
C LEU A 26 3.46 4.24 2.55
N GLN A 27 2.46 4.28 1.69
CA GLN A 27 2.30 5.31 0.68
C GLN A 27 0.99 6.07 0.90
N GLN A 28 1.08 7.40 0.85
CA GLN A 28 -0.09 8.25 0.87
C GLN A 28 -0.58 8.51 -0.56
N VAL A 29 -1.87 8.27 -0.81
CA VAL A 29 -2.56 8.57 -2.08
C VAL A 29 -3.76 9.46 -1.78
N GLY A 30 -3.57 10.78 -1.88
CA GLY A 30 -4.55 11.74 -1.41
C GLY A 30 -4.79 11.59 0.09
N LYS A 31 -6.00 11.20 0.50
CA LYS A 31 -6.35 10.98 1.91
C LYS A 31 -6.16 9.53 2.36
N GLU A 32 -5.93 8.61 1.42
CA GLU A 32 -5.81 7.19 1.70
C GLU A 32 -4.37 6.79 2.02
N SER A 33 -4.20 6.00 3.08
CA SER A 33 -2.92 5.36 3.40
C SER A 33 -2.93 3.94 2.85
N ILE A 34 -1.91 3.58 2.07
CA ILE A 34 -1.77 2.30 1.40
C ILE A 34 -0.53 1.58 1.95
N ILE A 35 -0.70 0.35 2.40
CA ILE A 35 0.38 -0.56 2.76
C ILE A 35 0.86 -1.22 1.48
N VAL A 36 2.11 -0.98 1.08
CA VAL A 36 2.77 -1.66 -0.05
C VAL A 36 3.80 -2.62 0.52
N PHE A 37 3.71 -3.90 0.18
CA PHE A 37 4.53 -4.94 0.81
C PHE A 37 4.86 -6.10 -0.13
N ARG A 38 5.89 -6.86 0.23
CA ARG A 38 6.21 -8.14 -0.42
C ARG A 38 5.62 -9.29 0.38
N ASP A 39 4.80 -10.11 -0.27
CA ASP A 39 4.19 -11.27 0.36
C ASP A 39 5.17 -12.45 0.50
N ARG A 40 4.71 -13.53 1.18
CA ARG A 40 5.51 -14.74 1.40
C ARG A 40 5.83 -15.54 0.13
N SER A 41 5.07 -15.33 -0.94
CA SER A 41 5.37 -15.88 -2.27
C SER A 41 6.34 -15.02 -3.08
N GLY A 42 6.80 -13.89 -2.52
CA GLY A 42 7.68 -12.94 -3.19
C GLY A 42 6.95 -11.92 -4.07
N GLY A 43 5.62 -11.97 -4.14
CA GLY A 43 4.81 -11.05 -4.93
C GLY A 43 4.61 -9.69 -4.28
N PHE A 44 4.46 -8.64 -5.08
CA PHE A 44 4.13 -7.29 -4.60
C PHE A 44 2.63 -7.12 -4.41
N ARG A 45 2.21 -6.59 -3.27
CA ARG A 45 0.81 -6.29 -2.97
C ARG A 45 0.65 -4.90 -2.40
N ALA A 46 -0.55 -4.35 -2.54
CA ALA A 46 -0.94 -3.08 -1.97
C ALA A 46 -2.37 -3.16 -1.41
N TYR A 47 -2.58 -2.72 -0.16
CA TYR A 47 -3.89 -2.68 0.48
C TYR A 47 -4.11 -1.37 1.21
N TYR A 48 -5.37 -0.97 1.39
CA TYR A 48 -5.70 0.14 2.28
C TYR A 48 -5.23 -0.17 3.71
N ASN A 49 -4.55 0.78 4.34
CA ASN A 49 -4.10 0.73 5.72
C ASN A 49 -5.26 0.99 6.68
N VAL A 50 -6.28 0.15 6.62
CA VAL A 50 -7.51 0.30 7.40
C VAL A 50 -8.06 -1.06 7.80
N CYS A 51 -8.34 -1.24 9.09
CA CYS A 51 -9.01 -2.41 9.60
C CYS A 51 -10.47 -2.41 9.14
N ARG A 52 -10.90 -3.48 8.47
CA ARG A 52 -12.28 -3.62 7.97
C ARG A 52 -13.34 -3.78 9.08
N HIS A 53 -12.93 -4.01 10.33
CA HIS A 53 -13.87 -4.12 11.45
C HIS A 53 -14.27 -2.74 11.99
N ARG A 54 -13.29 -1.86 12.31
CA ARG A 54 -13.57 -0.58 12.99
C ARG A 54 -12.77 0.61 12.46
N GLY A 55 -12.09 0.50 11.32
CA GLY A 55 -11.47 1.65 10.66
C GLY A 55 -10.12 2.12 11.22
N THR A 56 -9.57 1.45 12.23
CA THR A 56 -8.23 1.78 12.77
C THR A 56 -7.15 1.51 11.72
N ARG A 57 -6.08 2.32 11.71
CA ARG A 57 -4.86 2.03 10.93
C ARG A 57 -4.22 0.73 11.42
N LEU A 58 -3.67 -0.05 10.49
CA LEU A 58 -3.03 -1.33 10.78
C LEU A 58 -1.53 -1.17 11.04
N CYS A 59 -0.88 -0.21 10.35
CA CYS A 59 0.55 0.09 10.47
C CYS A 59 0.78 1.59 10.59
N GLU A 60 1.92 1.99 11.18
CA GLU A 60 2.37 3.38 11.37
C GLU A 60 3.73 3.63 10.72
#